data_AF-A9EDU2-F1
#
_entry.id   AF-A9EDU2-F1
#
_cell.length_a   1.000
_cell.length_b   1.000
_cell.length_c   1.000
_cell.angle_alpha   90.00
_cell.angle_beta   90.00
_cell.angle_gamma   90.00
#
_symmetry.space_group_name_H-M   'P 1'
#
loop_
_entity.id
_entity.type
_entity.pdbx_description
1 polymer ?
#
loop_
_entity_poly.entity_id
_entity_poly.type
_entity_poly.pdbx_seq_one_letter_code
_entity_poly.pdbx_strand_id
1 'polypeptide(L)' 'MSRKFKAGDWVRVKGNNATHKMEILKYTSKKEPVFGYVDNDTYVECVWYSDGERKSQVFHQNRLIKLQETGGLYKV' A
#
# COMPACT_ATOMS: atom_id res chain seq x y z
N MET A 1 -9.50 11.27 -5.92
CA MET A 1 -10.30 10.06 -5.57
C MET A 1 -10.49 10.04 -4.06
N SER A 2 -11.56 9.43 -3.54
CA SER A 2 -11.67 9.19 -2.09
C SER A 2 -10.66 8.14 -1.64
N ARG A 3 -10.10 8.31 -0.44
CA ARG A 3 -9.19 7.34 0.19
C ARG A 3 -9.94 6.03 0.47
N LYS A 4 -9.39 4.91 0.01
CA LYS A 4 -9.96 3.57 0.21
C LYS A 4 -9.44 2.84 1.45
N PHE A 5 -8.25 3.22 1.91
CA PHE A 5 -7.56 2.54 3.00
C PHE A 5 -7.21 3.54 4.11
N LYS A 6 -6.86 3.02 5.27
CA LYS A 6 -6.26 3.78 6.38
C LYS A 6 -4.89 3.19 6.73
N ALA A 7 -4.05 3.97 7.41
CA ALA A 7 -2.81 3.46 7.98
C ALA A 7 -3.10 2.25 8.89
N GLY A 8 -2.28 1.21 8.81
CA GLY A 8 -2.48 -0.06 9.51
C GLY A 8 -3.43 -1.05 8.81
N ASP A 9 -4.09 -0.66 7.71
CA ASP A 9 -4.83 -1.63 6.90
C ASP A 9 -3.87 -2.63 6.25
N TRP A 10 -4.23 -3.90 6.28
CA TRP A 10 -3.50 -4.95 5.58
C TRP A 10 -4.03 -5.12 4.17
N VAL A 11 -3.13 -5.17 3.20
CA VAL A 11 -3.43 -5.22 1.77
C VAL A 11 -2.53 -6.21 1.04
N ARG A 12 -2.95 -6.60 -0.16
CA ARG A 12 -2.11 -7.29 -1.16
C ARG A 12 -2.35 -6.71 -2.55
N VAL A 13 -1.46 -7.02 -3.49
CA VAL A 13 -1.65 -6.62 -4.89
C VAL A 13 -2.73 -7.49 -5.53
N LYS A 14 -3.68 -6.86 -6.22
CA LYS A 14 -4.72 -7.56 -6.99
C LYS A 14 -4.09 -8.42 -8.09
N GLY A 15 -4.62 -9.62 -8.27
CA GLY A 15 -4.21 -10.51 -9.36
C GLY A 15 -2.90 -11.25 -9.13
N ASN A 16 -2.22 -11.06 -7.99
CA ASN A 16 -1.02 -11.82 -7.66
C ASN A 16 -1.15 -12.50 -6.30
N ASN A 17 -1.46 -13.80 -6.31
CA ASN A 17 -1.59 -14.61 -5.10
C ASN A 17 -0.24 -14.92 -4.41
N ALA A 18 0.89 -14.70 -5.10
CA ALA A 18 2.24 -14.85 -4.53
C ALA A 18 2.75 -13.56 -3.87
N THR A 19 1.95 -12.48 -3.82
CA THR A 19 2.39 -11.25 -3.17
C THR A 19 2.31 -11.34 -1.65
N HIS A 20 3.38 -10.88 -1.01
CA HIS A 20 3.46 -10.67 0.43
C HIS A 20 2.32 -9.79 0.90
N LYS A 21 1.80 -10.13 2.09
CA LYS A 21 0.86 -9.30 2.84
C LYS A 21 1.60 -8.03 3.30
N MET A 22 1.05 -6.88 2.96
CA MET A 22 1.65 -5.56 3.25
C MET A 22 0.73 -4.73 4.13
N GLU A 23 1.30 -3.85 4.93
CA GLU A 23 0.59 -2.88 5.75
C GLU A 23 0.63 -1.50 5.07
N ILE A 24 -0.50 -0.78 5.06
CA ILE A 24 -0.55 0.61 4.62
C ILE A 24 0.15 1.49 5.65
N LEU A 25 1.22 2.19 5.25
CA LEU A 25 1.89 3.15 6.11
C LEU A 25 1.19 4.52 6.04
N LYS A 26 1.03 5.07 4.83
CA LYS A 26 0.43 6.39 4.61
C LYS A 26 0.04 6.59 3.15
N TYR A 27 -0.80 7.59 2.90
CA TYR A 27 -0.94 8.16 1.57
C TYR A 27 0.27 9.01 1.23
N THR A 28 0.70 8.97 -0.03
CA THR A 28 1.83 9.76 -0.52
C THR A 28 1.38 10.68 -1.65
N SER A 29 1.91 11.89 -1.61
CA SER A 29 1.68 12.92 -2.61
C SER A 29 2.52 12.60 -3.85
N LYS A 30 1.87 12.44 -5.00
CA LYS A 30 2.56 12.31 -6.28
C LYS A 30 2.21 13.51 -7.16
N LYS A 31 3.22 14.26 -7.58
CA LYS A 31 3.04 15.36 -8.53
C LYS A 31 2.86 14.78 -9.93
N GLU A 32 1.77 15.13 -10.59
CA GLU A 32 1.57 14.75 -11.99
C GLU A 32 2.46 15.59 -12.90
N PRO A 33 3.24 14.95 -13.80
CA PRO A 33 4.22 15.64 -14.62
C PRO A 33 3.61 16.57 -15.68
N VAL A 34 2.35 16.35 -16.08
CA VAL A 34 1.74 17.07 -17.21
C VAL A 34 0.95 18.31 -16.76
N PHE A 35 0.26 18.25 -15.62
CA PHE A 35 -0.65 19.33 -15.18
C PHE A 35 -0.27 19.97 -13.85
N GLY A 36 0.82 19.53 -13.21
CA GLY A 36 1.32 20.13 -11.97
C GLY A 36 0.44 19.89 -10.72
N TYR A 37 -0.72 19.24 -10.88
CA TYR A 37 -1.57 18.83 -9.76
C TYR A 37 -0.85 17.82 -8.87
N VAL A 38 -1.03 17.99 -7.56
CA VAL A 38 -0.51 17.07 -6.55
C VAL A 38 -1.62 16.12 -6.17
N ASP A 39 -1.51 14.86 -6.58
CA ASP A 39 -2.41 13.81 -6.15
C ASP A 39 -1.97 13.31 -4.77
N ASN A 40 -2.79 13.60 -3.74
CA ASN A 40 -2.53 13.22 -2.35
C ASN A 40 -3.31 11.98 -1.89
N ASP A 41 -4.27 11.50 -2.69
CA ASP A 41 -5.30 10.56 -2.22
C ASP A 41 -5.36 9.28 -3.04
N THR A 42 -4.48 9.12 -4.03
CA THR A 42 -4.49 7.97 -4.93
C THR A 42 -3.35 6.99 -4.67
N TYR A 43 -2.20 7.47 -4.20
CA TYR A 43 -1.02 6.63 -3.97
C TYR A 43 -0.83 6.36 -2.48
N VAL A 44 -0.52 5.11 -2.16
CA VAL A 44 -0.26 4.65 -0.80
C VAL A 44 1.10 3.98 -0.72
N GLU A 45 1.86 4.35 0.30
CA GLU A 45 3.07 3.64 0.69
C GLU A 45 2.67 2.42 1.53
N CYS A 46 3.12 1.26 1.08
CA CYS A 46 2.92 -0.02 1.73
C CYS A 46 4.25 -0.54 2.24
N VAL A 47 4.25 -1.21 3.40
CA VAL A 47 5.44 -1.83 3.98
C VAL A 47 5.20 -3.30 4.28
N TRP A 48 6.26 -4.08 4.20
CA TRP A 48 6.28 -5.47 4.63
C TRP A 48 7.68 -5.84 5.10
N TYR A 49 7.80 -6.98 5.76
CA TYR A 49 9.10 -7.53 6.13
C TYR A 49 9.37 -8.77 5.30
N SER A 50 10.62 -8.93 4.89
CA SER A 50 11.17 -10.13 4.27
C SER A 50 12.56 -10.31 4.83
N ASP A 51 12.87 -11.50 5.36
CA ASP A 51 14.20 -11.84 5.87
C ASP A 51 14.71 -10.87 6.95
N GLY A 52 13.81 -10.41 7.82
CA GLY A 52 14.11 -9.43 8.87
C GLY A 52 14.29 -7.99 8.40
N GLU A 53 14.28 -7.74 7.09
CA GLU A 53 14.38 -6.40 6.52
C GLU A 53 13.00 -5.80 6.23
N ARG A 54 12.80 -4.54 6.62
CA ARG A 54 11.60 -3.78 6.23
C ARG A 54 11.75 -3.30 4.80
N LYS A 55 10.86 -3.75 3.92
CA LYS A 55 10.70 -3.24 2.56
C LYS A 55 9.53 -2.26 2.50
N SER A 56 9.61 -1.31 1.57
CA SER A 56 8.56 -0.30 1.34
C SER A 56 8.38 -0.07 -0.16
N GLN A 57 7.12 0.06 -0.60
CA GLN A 57 6.81 0.39 -1.99
C GLN A 57 5.52 1.20 -2.10
N VAL A 58 5.48 2.11 -3.08
CA VAL A 58 4.32 2.94 -3.37
C VAL A 58 3.45 2.28 -4.44
N PHE A 59 2.16 2.15 -4.15
CA PHE A 59 1.17 1.60 -5.06
C PHE A 59 0.02 2.58 -5.29
N HIS A 60 -0.56 2.51 -6.48
CA HIS A 60 -1.85 3.13 -6.75
C HIS A 60 -2.94 2.33 -6.01
N GLN A 61 -3.80 2.98 -5.22
CA GLN A 61 -4.76 2.31 -4.33
C GLN A 61 -5.68 1.29 -5.04
N ASN A 62 -6.06 1.55 -6.30
CA ASN A 62 -6.84 0.61 -7.11
C ASN A 62 -6.16 -0.73 -7.44
N ARG A 63 -4.82 -0.81 -7.35
CA ARG A 63 -4.06 -2.06 -7.55
C ARG A 63 -4.05 -2.94 -6.30
N LEU A 64 -4.58 -2.45 -5.18
CA LEU A 64 -4.57 -3.15 -3.90
C LEU A 64 -5.96 -3.65 -3.53
N ILE A 65 -6.00 -4.75 -2.81
CA ILE A 65 -7.21 -5.28 -2.17
C ILE A 65 -6.99 -5.36 -0.66
N LYS A 66 -7.97 -4.88 0.11
CA LYS A 66 -7.96 -4.96 1.57
C LYS A 66 -8.15 -6.42 2.00
N LEU A 67 -7.36 -6.85 2.96
CA LEU A 67 -7.51 -8.14 3.62
C LEU A 67 -8.42 -7.97 4.84
N GLN A 68 -9.32 -8.93 5.07
CA GLN A 68 -10.18 -8.93 6.27
C GLN A 68 -9.40 -9.21 7.55
N GLU A 69 -8.29 -9.92 7.46
CA GLU A 69 -7.43 -10.23 8.60
C GLU A 69 -6.69 -8.99 9.08
N THR A 70 -7.15 -8.42 10.20
CA THR A 70 -6.46 -7.36 10.91
C THR A 70 -5.43 -7.93 11.87
N GLY A 71 -4.16 -7.59 11.68
CA GLY A 71 -3.09 -8.02 12.58
C GLY A 71 -2.59 -9.42 12.26
N GLY A 72 -1.28 -9.54 12.16
CA GLY A 72 -0.56 -10.79 11.98
C GLY A 72 0.93 -10.48 12.10
N LEU A 73 1.70 -11.40 12.65
CA LEU A 73 3.15 -11.29 12.59
C LEU A 73 3.55 -11.28 11.12
N TYR A 74 4.40 -10.33 10.74
CA TYR A 74 5.12 -10.46 9.48
C TYR A 74 5.81 -11.82 9.51
N LYS A 75 5.54 -12.68 8.52
CA LYS A 75 6.31 -13.91 8.39
C LYS A 75 7.74 -13.48 8.07
N VAL A 76 8.63 -13.67 9.03
CA VAL A 76 10.08 -13.57 8.88
C VAL A 76 10.55 -14.80 8.11
#